data_AF-A0A364GP74-F1
#
_entry.id   AF-A0A364GP74-F1
#
_cell.length_a   1.000
_cell.length_b   1.000
_cell.length_c   1.000
_cell.angle_alpha   90.00
_cell.angle_beta   90.00
_cell.angle_gamma   90.00
#
_symmetry.space_group_name_H-M   'P 1'
#
loop_
_entity.id
_entity.type
_entity.pdbx_description
1 polymer ?
#
loop_
_entity_poly.entity_id
_entity_poly.type
_entity_poly.pdbx_seq_one_letter_code
_entity_poly.pdbx_strand_id
1 'polypeptide(L)'
;MNEVAGVAEQSATLAGVSQSGLTRMGETMRSVMDAAGSVNAKLAILNEKALNINQVVATITKVADQTNLLSLNAAIEAEKAGEYGRGFAVVATEIRRLADQTAVATYDIEQTVKEIQSAVSAGVMGMDKFSEEVRRGMLDVQQVGGQLSQIIAEVQTLAPRFQMVNEGMQTQANGAEQITQALSQLSEAAQQTAESLRQSSQAIDDLTLVANQLRTSVSRFKVDA
;
A
#
# COMPACT_ATOMS: atom_id res chain seq x y z
N MET A 1 16.22 -25.68 -11.84
CA MET A 1 16.66 -24.91 -10.66
C MET A 1 17.14 -23.50 -10.99
N ASN A 2 17.94 -23.28 -12.04
CA ASN A 2 18.33 -21.93 -12.48
C ASN A 2 17.13 -21.01 -12.76
N GLU A 3 16.05 -21.56 -13.31
CA GLU A 3 14.82 -20.81 -13.55
C GLU A 3 14.15 -20.33 -12.26
N VAL A 4 14.16 -21.14 -11.19
CA VAL A 4 13.56 -20.77 -9.90
C VAL A 4 14.42 -19.74 -9.15
N ALA A 5 15.74 -19.89 -9.21
CA ALA A 5 16.67 -18.88 -8.69
C ALA A 5 16.51 -17.53 -9.43
N GLY A 6 16.37 -17.57 -10.77
CA GLY A 6 16.12 -16.38 -11.58
C GLY A 6 14.78 -15.71 -11.26
N VAL A 7 13.70 -16.48 -11.09
CA VAL A 7 12.39 -15.94 -10.68
C VAL A 7 12.45 -15.33 -9.28
N ALA A 8 13.18 -15.93 -8.34
CA ALA A 8 13.37 -15.37 -7.01
C ALA A 8 14.15 -14.04 -7.07
N GLU A 9 15.26 -13.99 -7.80
CA GLU A 9 16.05 -12.76 -7.97
C GLU A 9 15.25 -11.64 -8.65
N GLN A 10 14.47 -11.98 -9.69
CA GLN A 10 13.58 -11.04 -10.36
C GLN A 10 12.48 -10.54 -9.41
N SER A 11 11.90 -11.41 -8.60
CA SER A 11 10.87 -11.06 -7.62
C SER A 11 11.43 -10.12 -6.54
N ALA A 12 12.64 -10.39 -6.04
CA ALA A 12 13.32 -9.52 -5.08
C ALA A 12 13.63 -8.14 -5.68
N THR A 13 14.07 -8.10 -6.94
CA THR A 13 14.32 -6.86 -7.68
C THR A 13 13.04 -6.04 -7.83
N LEU A 14 11.94 -6.69 -8.26
CA LEU A 14 10.66 -6.03 -8.44
C LEU A 14 10.12 -5.47 -7.12
N ALA A 15 10.20 -6.25 -6.04
CA ALA A 15 9.83 -5.81 -4.71
C ALA A 15 10.70 -4.63 -4.22
N GLY A 16 12.01 -4.64 -4.52
CA GLY A 16 12.90 -3.51 -4.22
C GLY A 16 12.53 -2.23 -4.98
N VAL A 17 12.16 -2.35 -6.26
CA VAL A 17 11.63 -1.21 -7.04
C VAL A 17 10.32 -0.70 -6.43
N SER A 18 9.39 -1.59 -6.07
CA SER A 18 8.15 -1.22 -5.39
C SER A 18 8.41 -0.49 -4.06
N GLN A 19 9.38 -0.95 -3.27
CA GLN A 19 9.78 -0.30 -2.02
C GLN A 19 10.27 1.13 -2.27
N SER A 20 11.10 1.35 -3.29
CA SER A 20 11.54 2.69 -3.69
C SER A 20 10.38 3.59 -4.13
N GLY A 21 9.38 3.00 -4.79
CA GLY A 21 8.13 3.66 -5.17
C GLY A 21 7.35 4.13 -3.93
N LEU A 22 7.23 3.30 -2.91
CA LEU A 22 6.56 3.65 -1.65
C LEU A 22 7.30 4.74 -0.89
N THR A 23 8.64 4.74 -0.87
CA THR A 23 9.41 5.83 -0.26
C THR A 23 9.10 7.17 -0.93
N ARG A 24 9.10 7.23 -2.27
CA ARG A 24 8.72 8.43 -3.03
C ARG A 24 7.27 8.84 -2.80
N MET A 25 6.38 7.86 -2.65
CA MET A 25 4.98 8.13 -2.32
C MET A 25 4.84 8.75 -0.93
N GLY A 26 5.59 8.24 0.06
CA GLY A 26 5.67 8.82 1.40
C GLY A 26 6.20 10.26 1.40
N GLU A 27 7.23 10.55 0.60
CA GLU A 27 7.72 11.93 0.41
C GLU A 27 6.68 12.84 -0.23
N THR A 28 6.00 12.35 -1.27
CA THR A 28 4.90 13.07 -1.93
C THR A 28 3.78 13.38 -0.95
N MET A 29 3.37 12.41 -0.12
CA MET A 29 2.32 12.61 0.87
C MET A 29 2.71 13.65 1.95
N ARG A 30 3.98 13.70 2.37
CA ARG A 30 4.47 14.76 3.26
C ARG A 30 4.38 16.14 2.61
N SER A 31 4.80 16.25 1.34
CA SER A 31 4.68 17.51 0.59
C SER A 31 3.22 17.96 0.45
N VAL A 32 2.31 17.01 0.22
CA VAL A 32 0.86 17.28 0.17
C VAL A 32 0.31 17.75 1.53
N MET A 33 0.77 17.15 2.63
CA MET A 33 0.45 17.59 4.00
C MET A 33 0.93 19.02 4.27
N ASP A 34 2.14 19.37 3.86
CA ASP A 34 2.69 20.72 4.03
C ASP A 34 1.91 21.74 3.19
N ALA A 35 1.58 21.39 1.94
CA ALA A 35 0.72 22.19 1.08
C ALA A 35 -0.67 22.39 1.70
N ALA A 36 -1.24 21.35 2.33
CA ALA A 36 -2.51 21.44 3.04
C ALA A 36 -2.45 22.42 4.20
N GLY A 37 -1.39 22.36 5.00
CA GLY A 37 -1.14 23.32 6.08
C GLY A 37 -1.06 24.77 5.58
N SER A 38 -0.40 24.99 4.44
CA SER A 38 -0.30 26.31 3.79
C SER A 38 -1.67 26.84 3.35
N VAL A 39 -2.54 25.98 2.80
CA VAL A 39 -3.91 26.35 2.43
C VAL A 39 -4.72 26.73 3.66
N ASN A 40 -4.65 25.94 4.74
CA ASN A 40 -5.34 26.24 5.99
C ASN A 40 -4.90 27.58 6.59
N ALA A 41 -3.59 27.89 6.57
CA ALA A 41 -3.08 29.18 7.01
C ALA A 41 -3.64 30.35 6.17
N LYS A 42 -3.75 30.19 4.85
CA LYS A 42 -4.36 31.20 3.97
C LYS A 42 -5.85 31.39 4.23
N LEU A 43 -6.59 30.30 4.47
CA LEU A 43 -8.01 30.36 4.84
C LEU A 43 -8.21 31.09 6.18
N ALA A 44 -7.33 30.86 7.16
CA ALA A 44 -7.37 31.58 8.44
C ALA A 44 -7.18 33.10 8.25
N ILE A 45 -6.23 33.51 7.40
CA ILE A 45 -6.01 34.92 7.05
C ILE A 45 -7.25 35.50 6.35
N LEU A 46 -7.87 34.76 5.42
CA LEU A 46 -9.10 35.21 4.74
C LEU A 46 -10.26 35.40 5.73
N ASN A 47 -10.39 34.51 6.71
CA ASN A 47 -11.39 34.65 7.77
C ASN A 47 -11.18 35.92 8.60
N GLU A 48 -9.94 36.22 8.98
CA GLU A 48 -9.58 37.45 9.70
C GLU A 48 -9.89 38.70 8.85
N LYS A 49 -9.55 38.68 7.56
CA LYS A 49 -9.88 39.78 6.65
C LYS A 49 -11.39 39.98 6.51
N ALA A 50 -12.17 38.92 6.41
CA ALA A 50 -13.62 39.00 6.35
C ALA A 50 -14.22 39.60 7.64
N LEU A 51 -13.70 39.24 8.82
CA LEU A 51 -14.09 39.84 10.10
C LEU A 51 -13.78 41.34 10.16
N ASN A 52 -12.59 41.75 9.69
CA ASN A 52 -12.22 43.16 9.60
C ASN A 52 -13.14 43.95 8.65
N ILE A 53 -13.51 43.37 7.50
CA ILE A 53 -14.46 44.00 6.58
C ILE A 53 -15.83 44.18 7.26
N ASN A 54 -16.34 43.17 7.97
CA ASN A 54 -17.61 43.28 8.71
C ASN A 54 -17.60 44.45 9.71
N GLN A 55 -16.48 44.66 10.43
CA GLN A 55 -16.35 45.78 11.37
C GLN A 55 -16.37 47.14 10.66
N VAL A 56 -15.73 47.25 9.49
CA VAL A 56 -15.76 48.46 8.67
C VAL A 56 -17.17 48.71 8.11
N VAL A 57 -17.82 47.69 7.57
CA VAL A 57 -19.18 47.77 7.03
C VAL A 57 -20.16 48.23 8.12
N ALA A 58 -20.12 47.64 9.31
CA ALA A 58 -20.94 48.06 10.45
C ALA A 58 -20.73 49.53 10.82
N THR A 59 -19.49 50.03 10.71
CA THR A 59 -19.18 51.45 10.94
C THR A 59 -19.77 52.34 9.85
N ILE A 60 -19.67 51.93 8.58
CA ILE A 60 -20.25 52.68 7.44
C ILE A 60 -21.77 52.72 7.55
N THR A 61 -22.43 51.62 7.90
CA THR A 61 -23.88 51.57 8.12
C THR A 61 -24.29 52.56 9.22
N LYS A 62 -23.56 52.60 10.34
CA LYS A 62 -23.80 53.58 11.40
C LYS A 62 -23.63 55.04 10.93
N VAL A 63 -22.62 55.31 10.09
CA VAL A 63 -22.41 56.64 9.49
C VAL A 63 -23.54 57.00 8.52
N ALA A 64 -24.00 56.05 7.71
CA ALA A 64 -25.13 56.24 6.79
C ALA A 64 -26.41 56.56 7.57
N ASP A 65 -26.71 55.82 8.65
CA ASP A 65 -27.86 56.08 9.53
C ASP A 65 -27.79 57.46 10.19
N GLN A 66 -26.61 57.86 10.69
CA GLN A 66 -26.41 59.19 11.25
C GLN A 66 -26.56 60.30 10.20
N THR A 67 -26.05 60.07 8.99
CA THR A 67 -26.18 61.02 7.87
C THR A 67 -27.63 61.16 7.44
N ASN A 68 -28.38 60.05 7.42
CA ASN A 68 -29.81 60.03 7.15
C ASN A 68 -30.57 60.88 8.19
N LEU A 69 -30.32 60.66 9.48
CA LEU A 69 -30.93 61.45 10.56
C LEU A 69 -30.56 62.94 10.50
N LEU A 70 -29.30 63.27 10.22
CA LEU A 70 -28.84 64.65 10.04
C LEU A 70 -29.54 65.33 8.86
N SER A 71 -29.68 64.63 7.74
CA SER A 71 -30.36 65.14 6.55
C SER A 71 -31.86 65.36 6.79
N LEU A 72 -32.51 64.51 7.58
CA LEU A 72 -33.90 64.68 7.97
C LEU A 72 -34.08 65.93 8.84
N ASN A 73 -33.21 66.14 9.83
CA ASN A 73 -33.24 67.34 10.66
C ASN A 73 -32.99 68.61 9.84
N ALA A 74 -32.07 68.55 8.86
CA ALA A 74 -31.81 69.66 7.94
C ALA A 74 -33.03 69.96 7.03
N ALA A 75 -33.74 68.92 6.55
CA ALA A 75 -34.95 69.09 5.77
C ALA A 75 -36.08 69.75 6.58
N ILE A 76 -36.24 69.36 7.86
CA ILE A 76 -37.23 69.95 8.77
C ILE A 76 -36.92 71.43 9.02
N GLU A 77 -35.66 71.78 9.32
CA GLU A 77 -35.30 73.19 9.57
C GLU A 77 -35.38 74.03 8.28
N ALA A 78 -35.13 73.43 7.12
CA ALA A 78 -35.32 74.07 5.82
C ALA A 78 -36.80 74.37 5.51
N GLU A 79 -37.74 73.46 5.82
CA GLU A 79 -39.18 73.75 5.71
C GLU A 79 -39.61 74.89 6.65
N LYS A 80 -39.07 74.88 7.88
CA LYS A 80 -39.38 75.90 8.89
C LYS A 80 -38.90 77.31 8.51
N ALA A 81 -37.82 77.41 7.72
CA ALA A 81 -37.34 78.66 7.15
C ALA A 81 -38.16 79.18 5.95
N GLY A 82 -39.15 78.42 5.48
CA GLY A 82 -40.05 78.81 4.40
C GLY A 82 -39.33 79.05 3.07
N GLU A 83 -39.62 80.17 2.40
CA GLU A 83 -39.04 80.53 1.09
C GLU A 83 -37.50 80.64 1.13
N TYR A 84 -36.91 81.01 2.28
CA TYR A 84 -35.45 81.12 2.43
C TYR A 84 -34.73 79.76 2.57
N GLY A 85 -35.45 78.70 2.95
CA GLY A 85 -34.91 77.34 3.14
C GLY A 85 -35.01 76.45 1.91
N ARG A 86 -35.63 76.91 0.83
CA ARG A 86 -35.99 76.10 -0.34
C ARG A 86 -34.78 75.42 -1.02
N GLY A 87 -33.65 76.11 -1.10
CA GLY A 87 -32.39 75.53 -1.61
C GLY A 87 -31.78 74.49 -0.67
N PHE A 88 -31.85 74.74 0.65
CA PHE A 88 -31.37 73.80 1.68
C PHE A 88 -32.21 72.51 1.73
N ALA A 89 -33.53 72.60 1.51
CA ALA A 89 -34.42 71.45 1.47
C ALA A 89 -34.08 70.47 0.34
N VAL A 90 -33.69 70.98 -0.84
CA VAL A 90 -33.24 70.15 -1.97
C VAL A 90 -31.94 69.42 -1.63
N VAL A 91 -30.97 70.13 -1.05
CA VAL A 91 -29.69 69.54 -0.63
C VAL A 91 -29.90 68.47 0.45
N ALA A 92 -30.74 68.74 1.45
CA ALA A 92 -31.07 67.79 2.50
C ALA A 92 -31.72 66.51 1.95
N THR A 93 -32.62 66.65 0.97
CA THR A 93 -33.27 65.49 0.31
C THR A 93 -32.25 64.66 -0.47
N GLU A 94 -31.30 65.28 -1.14
CA GLU A 94 -30.25 64.58 -1.90
C GLU A 94 -29.26 63.86 -0.97
N ILE A 95 -28.88 64.48 0.16
CA ILE A 95 -28.07 63.83 1.20
C ILE A 95 -28.80 62.60 1.76
N ARG A 96 -30.12 62.72 2.00
CA ARG A 96 -30.94 61.58 2.47
C ARG A 96 -30.90 60.42 1.47
N ARG A 97 -31.10 60.73 0.19
CA ARG A 97 -31.06 59.76 -0.91
C ARG A 97 -29.72 59.05 -0.99
N LEU A 98 -28.61 59.77 -0.83
CA LEU A 98 -27.26 59.20 -0.81
C LEU A 98 -27.00 58.34 0.43
N ALA A 99 -27.51 58.74 1.60
CA ALA A 99 -27.43 57.96 2.83
C ALA A 99 -28.17 56.62 2.69
N ASP A 100 -29.41 56.63 2.18
CA ASP A 100 -30.19 55.42 1.92
C ASP A 100 -29.49 54.50 0.90
N GLN A 101 -28.94 55.06 -0.19
CA GLN A 101 -28.15 54.29 -1.17
C GLN A 101 -26.90 53.66 -0.53
N THR A 102 -26.23 54.39 0.37
CA THR A 102 -25.07 53.88 1.10
C THR A 102 -25.46 52.73 2.02
N ALA A 103 -26.59 52.84 2.72
CA ALA A 103 -27.09 51.78 3.59
C ALA A 103 -27.39 50.49 2.81
N VAL A 104 -28.06 50.59 1.65
CA VAL A 104 -28.32 49.44 0.77
C VAL A 104 -27.01 48.81 0.28
N ALA A 105 -26.05 49.62 -0.19
CA ALA A 105 -24.76 49.10 -0.64
C ALA A 105 -23.98 48.42 0.49
N THR A 106 -24.03 48.94 1.72
CA THR A 106 -23.38 48.28 2.86
C THR A 106 -24.02 46.94 3.21
N TYR A 107 -25.34 46.82 3.06
CA TYR A 107 -26.05 45.56 3.28
C TYR A 107 -25.64 44.49 2.26
N ASP A 108 -25.51 44.86 0.99
CA ASP A 108 -25.05 43.94 -0.06
C ASP A 108 -23.61 43.45 0.19
N ILE A 109 -22.74 44.34 0.69
CA ILE A 109 -21.37 43.96 1.11
C ILE A 109 -21.42 43.01 2.30
N GLU A 110 -22.27 43.27 3.31
CA GLU A 110 -22.42 42.39 4.48
C GLU A 110 -22.83 40.96 4.08
N GLN A 111 -23.79 40.83 3.15
CA GLN A 111 -24.20 39.53 2.61
C GLN A 111 -23.05 38.82 1.91
N THR A 112 -22.33 39.52 1.04
CA THR A 112 -21.16 38.96 0.33
C THR A 112 -20.08 38.49 1.32
N VAL A 113 -19.83 39.26 2.39
CA VAL A 113 -18.85 38.88 3.42
C VAL A 113 -19.30 37.65 4.19
N LYS A 114 -20.59 37.52 4.52
CA LYS A 114 -21.16 36.32 5.15
C LYS A 114 -20.99 35.08 4.27
N GLU A 115 -21.21 35.21 2.96
CA GLU A 115 -20.98 34.12 2.00
C GLU A 115 -19.50 33.71 1.96
N ILE A 116 -18.58 34.68 1.94
CA ILE A 116 -17.13 34.43 2.02
C ILE A 116 -16.78 33.69 3.31
N GLN A 117 -17.29 34.12 4.46
CA GLN A 117 -17.02 33.46 5.75
C GLN A 117 -17.54 32.01 5.76
N SER A 118 -18.73 31.77 5.22
CA SER A 118 -19.30 30.44 5.08
C SER A 118 -18.43 29.55 4.18
N ALA A 119 -18.01 30.06 3.02
CA ALA A 119 -17.14 29.36 2.09
C ALA A 119 -15.76 29.04 2.71
N VAL A 120 -15.19 29.97 3.47
CA VAL A 120 -13.92 29.77 4.19
C VAL A 120 -14.08 28.69 5.26
N SER A 121 -15.16 28.71 6.05
CA SER A 121 -15.44 27.69 7.06
C SER A 121 -15.61 26.30 6.44
N ALA A 122 -16.35 26.20 5.33
CA ALA A 122 -16.47 24.97 4.56
C ALA A 122 -15.12 24.50 4.01
N GLY A 123 -14.29 25.43 3.54
CA GLY A 123 -12.92 25.16 3.08
C GLY A 123 -12.04 24.57 4.16
N VAL A 124 -12.06 25.12 5.38
CA VAL A 124 -11.30 24.61 6.53
C VAL A 124 -11.74 23.19 6.89
N MET A 125 -13.06 22.94 7.00
CA MET A 125 -13.57 21.58 7.27
C MET A 125 -13.16 20.58 6.18
N GLY A 126 -13.21 21.00 4.91
CA GLY A 126 -12.76 20.21 3.78
C GLY A 126 -11.27 19.87 3.87
N MET A 127 -10.45 20.83 4.30
CA MET A 127 -9.01 20.63 4.42
C MET A 127 -8.63 19.75 5.62
N ASP A 128 -9.35 19.86 6.74
CA ASP A 128 -9.14 18.98 7.90
C ASP A 128 -9.45 17.52 7.53
N LYS A 129 -10.55 17.29 6.80
CA LYS A 129 -10.87 15.96 6.27
C LYS A 129 -9.80 15.48 5.29
N PHE A 130 -9.35 16.35 4.39
CA PHE A 130 -8.29 16.03 3.44
C PHE A 130 -6.99 15.62 4.15
N SER A 131 -6.57 16.35 5.19
CA SER A 131 -5.40 16.03 6.00
C SER A 131 -5.53 14.67 6.70
N GLU A 132 -6.71 14.32 7.20
CA GLU A 132 -6.95 13.00 7.81
C GLU A 132 -6.87 11.87 6.77
N GLU A 133 -7.43 12.04 5.57
CA GLU A 133 -7.33 11.07 4.48
C GLU A 133 -5.87 10.86 4.03
N VAL A 134 -5.09 11.94 3.91
CA VAL A 134 -3.65 11.83 3.59
C VAL A 134 -2.89 11.12 4.70
N ARG A 135 -3.21 11.40 5.98
CA ARG A 135 -2.60 10.70 7.13
C ARG A 135 -2.90 9.20 7.11
N ARG A 136 -4.13 8.80 6.78
CA ARG A 136 -4.49 7.39 6.59
C ARG A 136 -3.73 6.76 5.44
N GLY A 137 -3.65 7.45 4.29
CA GLY A 137 -2.85 6.99 3.15
C GLY A 137 -1.37 6.76 3.50
N MET A 138 -0.78 7.60 4.37
CA MET A 138 0.59 7.39 4.85
C MET A 138 0.73 6.11 5.67
N LEU A 139 -0.24 5.78 6.51
CA LEU A 139 -0.23 4.53 7.29
C LEU A 139 -0.31 3.31 6.37
N ASP A 140 -1.16 3.36 5.35
CA ASP A 140 -1.28 2.27 4.36
C ASP A 140 0.04 2.09 3.59
N VAL A 141 0.67 3.18 3.14
CA VAL A 141 1.99 3.14 2.48
C VAL A 141 3.05 2.51 3.39
N GLN A 142 3.06 2.84 4.68
CA GLN A 142 3.98 2.23 5.65
C GLN A 142 3.71 0.73 5.83
N GLN A 143 2.44 0.33 5.94
CA GLN A 143 2.05 -1.07 6.07
C GLN A 143 2.48 -1.89 4.84
N VAL A 144 2.18 -1.41 3.63
CA VAL A 144 2.57 -2.08 2.39
C VAL A 144 4.11 -2.14 2.27
N GLY A 145 4.81 -1.08 2.71
CA GLY A 145 6.28 -1.07 2.74
C GLY A 145 6.88 -2.10 3.70
N GLY A 146 6.22 -2.33 4.85
CA GLY A 146 6.60 -3.39 5.77
C GLY A 146 6.39 -4.78 5.16
N GLN A 147 5.24 -5.01 4.51
CA GLN A 147 4.93 -6.27 3.85
C GLN A 147 5.90 -6.59 2.70
N LEU A 148 6.26 -5.60 1.88
CA LEU A 148 7.26 -5.76 0.83
C LEU A 148 8.64 -6.08 1.39
N SER A 149 9.03 -5.46 2.50
CA SER A 149 10.29 -5.76 3.18
C SER A 149 10.34 -7.22 3.65
N GLN A 150 9.22 -7.74 4.16
CA GLN A 150 9.10 -9.16 4.53
C GLN A 150 9.20 -10.07 3.30
N ILE A 151 8.53 -9.74 2.19
CA ILE A 151 8.62 -10.49 0.93
C ILE A 151 10.06 -10.55 0.43
N ILE A 152 10.78 -9.41 0.43
CA ILE A 152 12.18 -9.36 0.02
C ILE A 152 13.03 -10.29 0.89
N ALA A 153 12.84 -10.27 2.21
CA ALA A 153 13.55 -11.15 3.13
C ALA A 153 13.25 -12.62 2.85
N GLU A 154 11.98 -13.00 2.69
CA GLU A 154 11.58 -14.39 2.40
C GLU A 154 12.16 -14.88 1.07
N VAL A 155 12.10 -14.06 0.02
CA VAL A 155 12.65 -14.38 -1.29
C VAL A 155 14.18 -14.54 -1.24
N GLN A 156 14.89 -13.72 -0.47
CA GLN A 156 16.33 -13.87 -0.25
C GLN A 156 16.68 -15.19 0.45
N THR A 157 15.80 -15.74 1.30
CA THR A 157 16.01 -17.06 1.92
C THR A 157 15.79 -18.24 0.96
N LEU A 158 15.20 -18.04 -0.22
CA LEU A 158 14.98 -19.12 -1.18
C LEU A 158 16.30 -19.59 -1.81
N ALA A 159 17.21 -18.67 -2.14
CA ALA A 159 18.48 -19.00 -2.77
C ALA A 159 19.30 -20.05 -1.98
N PRO A 160 19.58 -19.88 -0.66
CA PRO A 160 20.30 -20.90 0.11
C PRO A 160 19.50 -22.20 0.26
N ARG A 161 18.16 -22.16 0.30
CA ARG A 161 17.33 -23.37 0.34
C ARG A 161 17.46 -24.19 -0.94
N PHE A 162 17.47 -23.54 -2.10
CA PHE A 162 17.68 -24.23 -3.38
C PHE A 162 19.08 -24.84 -3.49
N GLN A 163 20.09 -24.16 -2.94
CA GLN A 163 21.44 -24.73 -2.88
C GLN A 163 21.47 -26.04 -2.06
N MET A 164 20.83 -26.06 -0.89
CA MET A 164 20.71 -27.29 -0.08
C MET A 164 19.95 -28.41 -0.82
N VAL A 165 18.88 -28.07 -1.55
CA VAL A 165 18.15 -29.07 -2.37
C VAL A 165 19.05 -29.62 -3.47
N ASN A 166 19.86 -28.79 -4.12
CA ASN A 166 20.80 -29.22 -5.16
C ASN A 166 21.86 -30.18 -4.59
N GLU A 167 22.43 -29.87 -3.43
CA GLU A 167 23.38 -30.75 -2.73
C GLU A 167 22.73 -32.09 -2.34
N GLY A 168 21.48 -32.06 -1.85
CA GLY A 168 20.69 -33.25 -1.56
C GLY A 168 20.42 -34.10 -2.80
N MET A 169 20.07 -33.48 -3.93
CA MET A 169 19.89 -34.17 -5.21
C MET A 169 21.18 -34.83 -5.71
N GLN A 170 22.32 -34.15 -5.59
CA GLN A 170 23.61 -34.72 -5.95
C GLN A 170 23.95 -35.94 -5.09
N THR A 171 23.67 -35.86 -3.79
CA THR A 171 23.85 -36.99 -2.85
C THR A 171 22.94 -38.16 -3.22
N GLN A 172 21.69 -37.87 -3.59
CA GLN A 172 20.73 -38.89 -4.02
C GLN A 172 21.14 -39.56 -5.35
N ALA A 173 21.68 -38.79 -6.30
CA ALA A 173 22.21 -39.32 -7.55
C ALA A 173 23.38 -40.28 -7.30
N ASN A 174 24.33 -39.89 -6.46
CA ASN A 174 25.45 -40.75 -6.07
C ASN A 174 24.96 -42.03 -5.35
N GLY A 175 23.96 -41.91 -4.47
CA GLY A 175 23.34 -43.08 -3.82
C GLY A 175 22.65 -44.02 -4.81
N ALA A 176 21.98 -43.50 -5.83
CA ALA A 176 21.37 -44.30 -6.88
C ALA A 176 22.42 -45.06 -7.73
N GLU A 177 23.57 -44.46 -8.01
CA GLU A 177 24.69 -45.15 -8.66
C GLU A 177 25.23 -46.29 -7.79
N GLN A 178 25.41 -46.07 -6.48
CA GLN A 178 25.83 -47.12 -5.54
C GLN A 178 24.83 -48.28 -5.47
N ILE A 179 23.52 -47.98 -5.43
CA ILE A 179 22.47 -49.01 -5.48
C ILE A 179 22.57 -49.81 -6.78
N THR A 180 22.79 -49.14 -7.91
CA THR A 180 22.92 -49.79 -9.22
C THR A 180 24.13 -50.74 -9.24
N GLN A 181 25.26 -50.32 -8.67
CA GLN A 181 26.45 -51.18 -8.52
C GLN A 181 26.18 -52.38 -7.61
N ALA A 182 25.52 -52.18 -6.46
CA ALA A 182 25.18 -53.25 -5.54
C ALA A 182 24.22 -54.27 -6.19
N LEU A 183 23.26 -53.82 -6.99
CA LEU A 183 22.37 -54.69 -7.75
C LEU A 183 23.13 -55.50 -8.81
N SER A 184 24.13 -54.90 -9.47
CA SER A 184 25.00 -55.61 -10.43
C SER A 184 25.78 -56.73 -9.73
N GLN A 185 26.40 -56.44 -8.59
CA GLN A 185 27.13 -57.44 -7.79
C GLN A 185 26.21 -58.54 -7.27
N LEU A 186 25.01 -58.20 -6.82
CA LEU A 186 24.01 -59.17 -6.39
C LEU A 186 23.58 -60.09 -7.54
N SER A 187 23.39 -59.55 -8.74
CA SER A 187 23.07 -60.34 -9.93
C SER A 187 24.19 -61.32 -10.27
N GLU A 188 25.45 -60.90 -10.20
CA GLU A 188 26.61 -61.76 -10.44
C GLU A 188 26.71 -62.88 -9.39
N ALA A 189 26.55 -62.54 -8.11
CA ALA A 189 26.54 -63.53 -7.03
C ALA A 189 25.38 -64.55 -7.17
N ALA A 190 24.20 -64.09 -7.61
CA ALA A 190 23.06 -64.96 -7.89
C ALA A 190 23.36 -65.94 -9.05
N GLN A 191 24.02 -65.48 -10.12
CA GLN A 191 24.44 -66.33 -11.23
C GLN A 191 25.47 -67.38 -10.77
N GLN A 192 26.48 -66.98 -9.98
CA GLN A 192 27.49 -67.90 -9.46
C GLN A 192 26.87 -68.95 -8.51
N THR A 193 25.87 -68.54 -7.71
CA THR A 193 25.12 -69.46 -6.84
C THR A 193 24.33 -70.48 -7.67
N ALA A 194 23.67 -70.03 -8.74
CA ALA A 194 22.93 -70.92 -9.65
C ALA A 194 23.86 -71.95 -10.32
N GLU A 195 25.05 -71.54 -10.77
CA GLU A 195 26.03 -72.45 -11.34
C GLU A 195 26.57 -73.45 -10.30
N SER A 196 26.87 -72.99 -9.09
CA SER A 196 27.33 -73.86 -7.99
C SER A 196 26.29 -74.92 -7.62
N LEU A 197 25.00 -74.56 -7.62
CA LEU A 197 23.89 -75.50 -7.42
C LEU A 197 23.80 -76.53 -8.55
N ARG A 198 24.02 -76.10 -9.80
CA ARG A 198 24.03 -76.99 -10.96
C ARG A 198 25.17 -78.02 -10.87
N GLN A 199 26.36 -77.58 -10.49
CA GLN A 199 27.51 -78.46 -10.24
C GLN A 199 27.27 -79.42 -9.07
N SER A 200 26.66 -78.93 -7.99
CA SER A 200 26.29 -79.76 -6.85
C SER A 200 25.27 -80.84 -7.23
N SER A 201 24.27 -80.49 -8.05
CA SER A 201 23.31 -81.47 -8.58
C SER A 201 24.00 -82.55 -9.41
N GLN A 202 24.93 -82.17 -10.30
CA GLN A 202 25.69 -83.13 -11.09
C GLN A 202 26.52 -84.07 -10.20
N ALA A 203 27.18 -83.55 -9.16
CA ALA A 203 27.95 -84.36 -8.23
C ALA A 203 27.06 -85.34 -7.45
N ILE A 204 25.84 -84.93 -7.09
CA ILE A 204 24.84 -85.80 -6.46
C ILE A 204 24.41 -86.92 -7.41
N ASP A 205 24.21 -86.62 -8.70
CA ASP A 205 23.88 -87.62 -9.72
C ASP A 205 25.02 -88.64 -9.89
N ASP A 206 26.27 -88.17 -9.96
CA ASP A 206 27.47 -89.02 -10.05
C ASP A 206 27.63 -89.90 -8.80
N LEU A 207 27.46 -89.33 -7.60
CA LEU A 207 27.48 -90.10 -6.35
C LEU A 207 26.37 -91.16 -6.31
N THR A 208 25.18 -90.84 -6.82
CA THR A 208 24.06 -91.78 -6.92
C THR A 208 24.38 -92.92 -7.89
N LEU A 209 25.04 -92.62 -9.00
CA LEU A 209 25.53 -93.64 -9.94
C LEU A 209 26.55 -94.56 -9.29
N VAL A 210 27.58 -94.00 -8.64
CA VAL A 210 28.63 -94.76 -7.94
C VAL A 210 28.03 -95.61 -6.82
N ALA A 211 27.12 -95.08 -6.01
CA ALA A 211 26.44 -95.82 -4.96
C ALA A 211 25.64 -97.01 -5.52
N ASN A 212 24.96 -96.83 -6.66
CA ASN A 212 24.24 -97.91 -7.34
C ASN A 212 25.18 -98.98 -7.91
N GLN A 213 26.31 -98.58 -8.50
CA GLN A 213 27.34 -99.50 -8.97
C GLN A 213 27.95 -100.30 -7.80
N LEU A 214 28.25 -99.64 -6.69
CA LEU A 214 28.79 -100.28 -5.49
C LEU A 214 27.78 -101.29 -4.92
N ARG A 215 26.50 -100.91 -4.83
CA ARG A 215 25.40 -101.82 -4.44
C ARG A 215 25.31 -103.04 -5.35
N THR A 216 25.43 -102.84 -6.67
CA THR A 216 25.41 -103.93 -7.65
C THR A 216 26.61 -104.85 -7.49
N SER A 217 27.82 -104.29 -7.31
CA SER A 217 29.04 -105.06 -7.06
C SER A 217 28.95 -105.88 -5.78
N VAL A 218 28.49 -105.29 -4.67
CA VAL A 218 28.29 -106.00 -3.40
C VAL A 218 27.23 -107.11 -3.54
N SER A 219 26.16 -106.88 -4.33
CA SER A 219 25.15 -107.91 -4.58
C SER A 219 25.69 -109.15 -5.31
N ARG A 220 26.75 -109.03 -6.11
CA ARG A 220 27.43 -110.18 -6.73
C ARG A 220 28.24 -111.03 -5.74
N PHE A 221 28.64 -110.45 -4.61
CA PHE A 221 29.35 -111.16 -3.54
C PHE A 221 28.42 -111.68 -2.44
N LYS A 222 27.11 -111.41 -2.54
CA LYS A 222 26.11 -112.09 -1.71
C LYS A 222 26.02 -113.54 -2.18
N VAL A 223 26.69 -114.43 -1.45
CA VAL A 223 26.47 -115.88 -1.55
C VAL A 223 25.15 -116.16 -0.84
N ASP A 224 24.23 -116.81 -1.54
CA ASP A 224 22.98 -117.29 -0.95
C ASP A 224 23.29 -118.14 0.30
N ALA A 225 22.61 -117.82 1.41
CA ALA A 225 22.65 -118.62 2.62
C ALA A 225 21.78 -119.88 2.46
#